data_AF-A0A971WIA4-F1
#
_entry.id   AF-A0A971WIA4-F1
#
_cell.length_a   1.000
_cell.length_b   1.000
_cell.length_c   1.000
_cell.angle_alpha   90.00
_cell.angle_beta   90.00
_cell.angle_gamma   90.00
#
_symmetry.space_group_name_H-M   'P 1'
#
loop_
_entity.id
_entity.type
_entity.pdbx_description
1 polymer ?
#
loop_
_entity_poly.entity_id
_entity_poly.type
_entity_poly.pdbx_seq_one_letter_code
_entity_poly.pdbx_strand_id
1 'polypeptide(L)'
;MCFHSEQCVEKYLKAYLVLNDKEFRRTHNIAEILSLCINIDPSFEYLKDLKVHELTIYATELRYPEFFYIPSLKEAQTAVEMAEKTRDFVRRELIKEGLDL
;
A
#
# COMPACT_ATOMS: atom_id res chain seq x y z
N MET A 1 -0.47 -9.79 11.14
CA MET A 1 0.65 -8.97 10.61
C MET A 1 0.44 -8.63 9.14
N CYS A 2 0.43 -9.58 8.20
CA CYS A 2 0.29 -9.29 6.75
C CYS A 2 -0.94 -8.44 6.40
N PHE A 3 -2.10 -8.75 6.98
CA PHE A 3 -3.32 -7.93 6.83
C PHE A 3 -3.12 -6.47 7.27
N HIS A 4 -2.43 -6.24 8.40
CA HIS A 4 -2.16 -4.88 8.86
C HIS A 4 -1.12 -4.16 7.98
N SER A 5 -0.14 -4.89 7.44
CA SER A 5 0.81 -4.35 6.45
C SER A 5 0.11 -3.91 5.17
N GLU A 6 -0.79 -4.73 4.64
CA GLU A 6 -1.65 -4.39 3.50
C GLU A 6 -2.45 -3.11 3.80
N GLN A 7 -3.16 -3.08 4.93
CA GLN A 7 -3.98 -1.93 5.30
C GLN A 7 -3.16 -0.66 5.55
N CYS A 8 -1.91 -0.80 6.01
CA CYS A 8 -0.98 0.31 6.16
C CYS A 8 -0.64 0.91 4.79
N VAL A 9 -0.24 0.06 3.84
CA VAL A 9 0.06 0.47 2.45
C VAL A 9 -1.15 1.14 1.81
N GLU A 10 -2.33 0.52 1.88
CA GLU A 10 -3.58 1.05 1.32
C GLU A 10 -3.86 2.47 1.84
N LYS A 11 -3.73 2.69 3.15
CA LYS A 11 -4.04 3.98 3.78
C LYS A 11 -3.04 5.06 3.41
N TYR A 12 -1.74 4.76 3.34
CA TYR A 12 -0.73 5.75 2.94
C TYR A 12 -0.94 6.19 1.48
N LEU A 13 -1.16 5.25 0.57
CA LEU A 13 -1.44 5.59 -0.84
C LEU A 13 -2.72 6.44 -0.97
N LYS A 14 -3.79 6.08 -0.26
CA LYS A 14 -5.03 6.87 -0.25
C LYS A 14 -4.85 8.25 0.38
N ALA A 15 -4.04 8.38 1.43
CA ALA A 15 -3.73 9.67 2.03
C ALA A 15 -3.04 10.60 1.01
N TYR A 16 -2.12 10.06 0.21
CA TYR A 16 -1.48 10.80 -0.87
C TYR A 16 -2.48 11.27 -1.95
N LEU A 17 -3.42 10.41 -2.35
CA LEU A 17 -4.49 10.79 -3.28
C LEU A 17 -5.40 11.89 -2.71
N VAL A 18 -5.77 11.79 -1.43
CA VAL A 18 -6.60 12.80 -0.76
C VAL A 18 -5.88 14.15 -0.70
N LEU A 19 -4.58 14.17 -0.40
CA LEU A 19 -3.80 15.42 -0.38
C LEU A 19 -3.78 16.10 -1.75
N ASN A 20 -3.69 15.31 -2.82
CA ASN A 20 -3.67 15.78 -4.21
C ASN A 20 -5.07 15.99 -4.80
N ASP A 21 -6.12 16.05 -3.98
CA ASP A 21 -7.52 16.22 -4.39
C ASP A 21 -7.95 15.23 -5.49
N LYS A 22 -7.39 14.01 -5.46
CA LYS A 22 -7.67 12.96 -6.45
C LYS A 22 -8.76 12.02 -5.95
N GLU A 23 -9.91 12.06 -6.62
CA GLU A 23 -10.97 11.09 -6.37
C GLU A 23 -10.56 9.66 -6.80
N PHE A 24 -10.97 8.68 -5.98
CA PHE A 24 -10.79 7.26 -6.26
C PHE A 24 -12.04 6.50 -5.80
N ARG A 25 -12.38 5.41 -6.50
CA ARG A 25 -13.52 4.56 -6.12
C ARG A 25 -13.24 3.79 -4.84
N ARG A 26 -14.28 3.28 -4.17
CA ARG A 26 -14.14 2.39 -3.02
C ARG A 26 -13.57 1.03 -3.46
N THR A 27 -12.24 0.90 -3.41
CA THR A 27 -11.46 -0.29 -3.76
C THR A 27 -10.39 -0.57 -2.69
N HIS A 28 -10.04 -1.85 -2.53
CA HIS A 28 -8.89 -2.31 -1.74
C HIS A 28 -7.76 -2.82 -2.64
N ASN A 29 -7.88 -2.64 -3.95
CA ASN A 29 -6.86 -3.09 -4.88
C ASN A 29 -5.67 -2.12 -4.87
N ILE A 30 -4.55 -2.53 -4.27
CA ILE A 30 -3.35 -1.70 -4.15
C ILE A 30 -2.78 -1.34 -5.54
N ALA A 31 -2.82 -2.24 -6.53
CA ALA A 31 -2.32 -1.96 -7.87
C ALA A 31 -3.07 -0.79 -8.53
N GLU A 32 -4.38 -0.76 -8.36
CA GLU A 32 -5.24 0.30 -8.88
C GLU A 32 -4.96 1.63 -8.19
N ILE A 33 -4.92 1.64 -6.85
CA ILE A 33 -4.65 2.85 -6.06
C ILE A 33 -3.26 3.39 -6.39
N LEU A 34 -2.25 2.53 -6.45
CA LEU A 34 -0.87 2.90 -6.77
C LEU A 34 -0.75 3.49 -8.17
N SER A 35 -1.50 2.95 -9.15
CA SER A 35 -1.51 3.49 -10.51
C SER A 35 -2.04 4.92 -10.56
N LEU A 36 -3.01 5.27 -9.70
CA LEU A 36 -3.48 6.66 -9.55
C LEU A 36 -2.40 7.56 -8.95
N CYS A 37 -1.63 7.07 -7.96
CA CYS A 37 -0.51 7.83 -7.40
C CYS A 37 0.59 8.06 -8.44
N ILE A 38 0.95 7.04 -9.24
CA ILE A 38 1.95 7.14 -10.32
C ILE A 38 1.56 8.18 -11.37
N ASN A 39 0.27 8.29 -11.69
CA ASN A 39 -0.22 9.30 -12.63
C ASN A 39 -0.08 10.75 -12.10
N ILE A 40 0.04 10.93 -10.79
CA ILE A 40 0.28 12.23 -10.15
C ILE A 40 1.79 12.47 -10.05
N ASP A 41 2.52 11.50 -9.50
CA ASP A 41 3.97 11.53 -9.36
C ASP A 41 4.59 10.18 -9.79
N PRO A 42 5.34 10.15 -10.91
CA PRO A 42 6.04 8.95 -11.38
C PRO A 42 7.03 8.36 -10.38
N SER A 43 7.47 9.09 -9.36
CA SER A 43 8.35 8.55 -8.32
C SER A 43 7.74 7.35 -7.58
N PHE A 44 6.41 7.22 -7.57
CA PHE A 44 5.68 6.08 -7.01
C PHE A 44 5.92 4.76 -7.77
N GLU A 45 6.50 4.78 -8.97
CA GLU A 45 6.94 3.55 -9.66
C GLU A 45 7.90 2.72 -8.79
N TYR A 46 8.65 3.38 -7.91
CA TYR A 46 9.47 2.71 -6.89
C TYR A 46 8.68 1.66 -6.09
N LEU A 47 7.45 1.97 -5.67
CA LEU A 47 6.62 1.03 -4.91
C LEU A 47 6.08 -0.11 -5.79
N LYS A 48 5.90 0.14 -7.09
CA LYS A 48 5.52 -0.89 -8.05
C LYS A 48 6.67 -1.89 -8.24
N ASP A 49 7.90 -1.40 -8.34
CA ASP A 49 9.11 -2.23 -8.43
C ASP A 49 9.36 -3.04 -7.16
N LEU A 50 9.02 -2.48 -5.99
CA LEU A 50 8.97 -3.20 -4.72
C LEU A 50 7.82 -4.22 -4.63
N LYS A 51 6.94 -4.28 -5.63
CA LYS A 51 5.81 -5.22 -5.70
C LYS A 51 4.80 -5.09 -4.56
N VAL A 52 4.62 -3.90 -3.98
CA VAL A 52 3.69 -3.69 -2.85
C VAL A 52 2.23 -4.07 -3.18
N HIS A 53 1.89 -4.08 -4.47
CA HIS A 53 0.57 -4.48 -4.96
C HIS A 53 0.23 -5.95 -4.70
N GLU A 54 1.25 -6.82 -4.57
CA GLU A 54 1.07 -8.24 -4.24
C GLU A 54 0.45 -8.43 -2.84
N LEU A 55 0.54 -7.44 -1.95
CA LEU A 55 -0.06 -7.51 -0.62
C LEU A 55 -1.59 -7.57 -0.64
N THR A 56 -2.24 -7.22 -1.75
CA THR A 56 -3.71 -7.24 -1.90
C THR A 56 -4.31 -8.62 -1.56
N ILE A 57 -3.55 -9.71 -1.76
CA ILE A 57 -3.97 -11.07 -1.40
C ILE A 57 -4.34 -11.18 0.09
N TYR A 58 -3.61 -10.46 0.95
CA TYR A 58 -3.81 -10.50 2.40
C TYR A 58 -5.08 -9.76 2.85
N ALA A 59 -5.67 -8.93 1.99
CA ALA A 59 -6.96 -8.30 2.26
C ALA A 59 -8.13 -9.30 2.12
N THR A 60 -7.97 -10.39 1.37
CA THR A 60 -9.08 -11.28 0.96
C THR A 60 -8.93 -12.71 1.47
N GLU A 61 -7.73 -13.29 1.45
CA GLU A 61 -7.52 -14.72 1.71
C GLU A 61 -7.57 -15.13 3.19
N LEU A 62 -7.56 -14.17 4.12
CA LEU A 62 -7.73 -14.45 5.56
C LEU A 62 -9.20 -14.63 5.99
N ARG A 63 -10.16 -14.56 5.05
CA ARG A 63 -11.60 -14.49 5.36
C ARG A 63 -12.42 -15.73 5.00
N TYR A 64 -11.86 -16.73 4.32
CA TYR A 64 -12.61 -17.94 3.94
C TYR A 64 -11.96 -19.23 4.49
N PRO A 65 -12.68 -20.02 5.30
CA PRO A 65 -12.14 -21.21 5.97
C PRO A 65 -11.80 -22.37 5.02
N GLU A 66 -12.26 -22.35 3.77
CA GLU A 66 -11.88 -23.34 2.74
C GLU A 66 -10.45 -23.15 2.19
N PHE A 67 -9.84 -21.99 2.42
CA PHE A 67 -8.46 -21.68 2.04
C PHE A 67 -7.74 -21.07 3.25
N PHE A 68 -7.37 -21.90 4.24
CA PHE A 68 -6.50 -21.46 5.34
C PHE A 68 -5.09 -21.19 4.80
N TYR A 69 -4.91 -20.02 4.17
CA TYR A 69 -3.60 -19.50 3.84
C TYR A 69 -2.97 -18.93 5.10
N ILE A 70 -1.97 -19.64 5.63
CA ILE A 70 -1.17 -19.15 6.74
C ILE A 70 0.15 -18.66 6.14
N PRO A 71 0.40 -17.34 6.12
CA PRO A 71 1.65 -16.80 5.63
C PRO A 71 2.81 -17.35 6.45
N SER A 72 3.90 -17.71 5.79
CA SER A 72 5.15 -18.03 6.45
C SER A 72 5.73 -16.82 7.18
N LEU A 73 6.65 -17.06 8.12
CA LEU A 73 7.37 -15.98 8.80
C LEU A 73 8.08 -15.05 7.80
N LYS A 74 8.65 -15.62 6.73
CA LYS A 74 9.35 -14.86 5.69
C LYS A 74 8.40 -13.92 4.96
N GLU A 75 7.21 -14.40 4.59
CA GLU A 75 6.20 -13.56 3.94
C GLU A 75 5.69 -12.46 4.86
N ALA A 76 5.49 -12.76 6.14
CA ALA A 76 5.11 -11.76 7.13
C ALA A 76 6.18 -10.67 7.29
N GLN A 77 7.46 -11.05 7.33
CA GLN A 77 8.59 -10.12 7.37
C GLN A 77 8.63 -9.26 6.10
N THR A 78 8.55 -9.88 4.93
CA THR A 78 8.51 -9.16 3.65
C THR A 78 7.34 -8.18 3.58
N ALA A 79 6.15 -8.57 4.06
CA ALA A 79 5.00 -7.67 4.10
C ALA A 79 5.21 -6.47 5.03
N VAL A 80 5.84 -6.67 6.20
CA VAL A 80 6.20 -5.57 7.12
C VAL A 80 7.23 -4.64 6.47
N GLU A 81 8.29 -5.18 5.86
CA GLU A 81 9.31 -4.37 5.18
C GLU A 81 8.72 -3.52 4.04
N MET A 82 7.80 -4.09 3.25
CA MET A 82 7.09 -3.36 2.20
C MET A 82 6.23 -2.23 2.77
N ALA A 83 5.53 -2.47 3.89
CA ALA A 83 4.73 -1.45 4.55
C ALA A 83 5.58 -0.32 5.14
N GLU A 84 6.73 -0.64 5.74
CA GLU A 84 7.68 0.36 6.26
C GLU A 84 8.27 1.22 5.13
N LYS A 85 8.74 0.59 4.04
CA LYS A 85 9.24 1.32 2.87
C LYS A 85 8.17 2.22 2.26
N THR A 86 6.93 1.74 2.18
CA THR A 86 5.79 2.55 1.70
C THR A 86 5.55 3.74 2.61
N ARG A 87 5.47 3.52 3.93
CA ARG A 87 5.30 4.60 4.92
C ARG A 87 6.37 5.67 4.76
N ASP A 88 7.63 5.27 4.75
CA ASP A 88 8.76 6.20 4.75
C ASP A 88 8.86 6.95 3.42
N PHE A 89 8.54 6.28 2.31
CA PHE A 89 8.43 6.93 1.01
C PHE A 89 7.29 7.94 0.98
N VAL A 90 6.05 7.52 1.26
CA VAL A 90 4.87 8.39 1.15
C VAL A 90 4.96 9.56 2.12
N ARG A 91 5.42 9.37 3.37
CA ARG A 91 5.61 10.49 4.30
C ARG A 91 6.56 11.55 3.77
N ARG A 92 7.64 11.15 3.09
CA ARG A 92 8.57 12.11 2.47
C ARG A 92 7.88 12.91 1.36
N GLU A 93 7.06 12.26 0.52
CA GLU A 93 6.32 12.96 -0.52
C GLU A 93 5.24 13.89 0.07
N LEU A 94 4.51 13.45 1.11
CA LEU A 94 3.55 14.30 1.82
C LEU A 94 4.21 15.55 2.43
N ILE A 95 5.41 15.41 3.03
CA ILE A 95 6.16 16.55 3.60
C ILE A 95 6.59 17.53 2.50
N LYS A 96 7.02 17.03 1.33
CA LYS A 96 7.37 17.91 0.19
C LYS A 96 6.16 18.70 -0.31
N GLU A 97 4.96 18.14 -0.24
CA GLU A 97 3.70 18.80 -0.59
C GLU A 97 3.16 19.73 0.51
N GLY A 98 3.89 19.90 1.63
CA GLY A 98 3.63 20.92 2.64
C GLY A 98 2.90 20.44 3.89
N LEU A 99 2.77 19.13 4.11
CA LEU A 99 2.25 18.57 5.36
C LEU A 99 3.35 18.49 6.44
N ASP A 100 3.03 18.91 7.66
CA ASP A 100 3.88 18.74 8.85
C ASP A 100 3.53 17.40 9.54
N LEU A 101 4.45 16.43 9.55
CA LEU A 101 4.22 15.01 9.89
C LEU A 101 5.28 14.39 10.79
#